data_AF-A0AAV5NV41-F1
#
_entry.id   AF-A0AAV5NV41-F1
#
_cell.length_a   1.000
_cell.length_b   1.000
_cell.length_c   1.000
_cell.angle_alpha   90.00
_cell.angle_beta   90.00
_cell.angle_gamma   90.00
#
_symmetry.space_group_name_H-M   'P 1'
#
loop_
_entity.id
_entity.type
_entity.pdbx_description
1 polymer ?
#
loop_
_entity_poly.entity_id
_entity_poly.type
_entity_poly.pdbx_seq_one_letter_code
_entity_poly.pdbx_strand_id
1 'polypeptide(L)'
;MFEAMKPIFTDMNDYDGEVFVSLSSCEAGNQGLDRLIAEEWEHSEKIDPPSYIFTTSDDGGVRWDNAVVSWTVFYHRIANLQTIKKGHVQDVIDDIKQCIDTNISYFRWDSTKSDYLYYRSDNDKM
;
A
#
# COMPACT_ATOMS: atom_id res chain seq x y z
N MET A 1 5.66 -14.03 4.09
CA MET A 1 4.98 -13.18 3.10
C MET A 1 5.94 -12.70 2.04
N PHE A 2 7.05 -12.03 2.40
CA PHE A 2 8.07 -11.57 1.45
C PHE A 2 8.48 -12.66 0.42
N GLU A 3 8.93 -13.84 0.87
CA GLU A 3 9.30 -14.95 -0.03
C GLU A 3 8.18 -15.39 -0.98
N ALA A 4 6.93 -15.35 -0.54
CA ALA A 4 5.79 -15.72 -1.39
C ALA A 4 5.49 -14.65 -2.45
N MET A 5 5.84 -13.39 -2.17
CA MET A 5 5.64 -12.25 -3.07
C MET A 5 6.89 -11.90 -3.87
N LYS A 6 8.04 -12.52 -3.59
CA LYS A 6 9.32 -12.27 -4.26
C LYS A 6 9.20 -12.20 -5.80
N PRO A 7 8.46 -13.10 -6.48
CA PRO A 7 8.29 -12.99 -7.94
C PRO A 7 7.70 -11.64 -8.41
N ILE A 8 6.79 -11.04 -7.62
CA ILE A 8 6.18 -9.73 -7.91
C ILE A 8 7.22 -8.61 -7.80
N PHE A 9 8.25 -8.81 -6.98
CA PHE A 9 9.29 -7.82 -6.74
C PHE A 9 10.57 -8.09 -7.52
N THR A 10 10.70 -9.15 -8.30
CA THR A 10 11.99 -9.49 -8.95
C THR A 10 11.88 -9.89 -10.40
N ASP A 11 10.78 -10.53 -10.79
CA ASP A 11 10.64 -11.08 -12.14
C ASP A 11 9.16 -11.19 -12.50
N MET A 12 8.60 -10.06 -12.92
CA MET A 12 7.34 -10.03 -13.64
C MET A 12 7.65 -10.04 -15.14
N ASN A 13 7.99 -11.22 -15.68
CA ASN A 13 8.45 -11.47 -17.06
C ASN A 13 7.79 -10.63 -18.18
N ASP A 14 6.55 -10.17 -18.01
CA ASP A 14 5.77 -9.44 -19.02
C ASP A 14 5.21 -8.07 -18.55
N TYR A 15 5.61 -7.57 -17.37
CA TYR A 15 5.09 -6.33 -16.80
C TYR A 15 6.20 -5.36 -16.38
N ASP A 16 6.21 -4.18 -16.99
CA ASP A 16 7.17 -3.10 -16.76
C ASP A 16 6.54 -1.88 -16.06
N GLY A 17 5.27 -1.97 -15.69
CA GLY A 17 4.53 -0.89 -15.04
C GLY A 17 4.79 -0.78 -13.54
N GLU A 18 4.26 0.27 -12.92
CA GLU A 18 4.28 0.41 -11.47
C GLU A 18 3.44 -0.68 -10.79
N VAL A 19 3.96 -1.26 -9.72
CA VAL A 19 3.26 -2.27 -8.91
C VAL A 19 2.67 -1.61 -7.66
N PHE A 20 1.39 -1.87 -7.43
CA PHE A 20 0.66 -1.45 -6.23
C PHE A 20 0.19 -2.70 -5.48
N VAL A 21 0.54 -2.81 -4.21
CA VAL A 21 0.20 -3.95 -3.37
C VAL A 21 -0.91 -3.56 -2.40
N SER A 22 -1.94 -4.39 -2.29
CA SER A 22 -3.05 -4.20 -1.35
C SER A 22 -3.14 -5.40 -0.42
N LEU A 23 -2.92 -5.21 0.88
CA LEU A 23 -2.91 -6.28 1.88
C LEU A 23 -4.12 -6.15 2.80
N SER A 24 -4.90 -7.23 2.88
CA SER A 24 -6.05 -7.36 3.76
C SER A 24 -5.82 -8.51 4.72
N SER A 25 -5.28 -8.22 5.89
CA SER A 25 -5.10 -9.21 6.95
C SER A 25 -5.04 -8.52 8.30
N CYS A 26 -5.43 -9.24 9.35
CA CYS A 26 -5.11 -8.81 10.71
C CYS A 26 -3.60 -8.59 10.82
N GLU A 27 -3.21 -7.50 11.45
CA GLU A 27 -1.82 -7.07 11.62
C GLU A 27 -1.09 -6.70 10.32
N ALA A 28 -1.80 -6.50 9.20
CA ALA A 28 -1.18 -6.12 7.91
C ALA A 28 -0.27 -4.89 8.03
N GLY A 29 -0.66 -3.93 8.89
CA GLY A 29 0.16 -2.75 9.18
C GLY A 29 1.46 -3.03 9.95
N ASN A 30 1.59 -4.21 10.57
CA ASN A 30 2.72 -4.65 11.40
C ASN A 30 3.51 -5.83 10.78
N GLN A 31 3.20 -6.26 9.57
CA GLN A 31 3.87 -7.41 8.95
C GLN A 31 5.32 -7.15 8.54
N GLY A 32 5.76 -5.89 8.54
CA GLY A 32 7.15 -5.48 8.24
C GLY A 32 7.60 -5.78 6.81
N LEU A 33 6.66 -5.90 5.87
CA LEU A 33 6.96 -6.18 4.46
C LEU A 33 7.77 -5.06 3.82
N ASP A 34 7.40 -3.83 4.13
CA ASP A 34 8.12 -2.59 3.79
C ASP A 34 9.60 -2.69 4.18
N ARG A 35 9.88 -3.08 5.43
CA ARG A 35 11.25 -3.24 5.93
C ARG A 35 11.99 -4.36 5.23
N LEU A 36 11.35 -5.52 5.02
CA LEU A 36 11.98 -6.65 4.33
C LEU A 36 12.33 -6.32 2.87
N ILE A 37 11.48 -5.54 2.18
CA ILE A 37 11.77 -5.07 0.82
C ILE A 37 12.93 -4.08 0.84
N ALA A 38 12.94 -3.10 1.75
CA ALA A 38 14.04 -2.15 1.87
C ALA A 38 15.38 -2.86 2.18
N GLU A 39 15.37 -3.82 3.12
CA GLU A 39 16.53 -4.64 3.46
C GLU A 39 17.02 -5.44 2.23
N GLU A 40 16.15 -6.11 1.48
CA GLU A 40 16.58 -6.85 0.28
C GLU A 40 17.09 -5.92 -0.81
N TRP A 41 16.52 -4.72 -1.00
CA TRP A 41 17.00 -3.72 -1.96
C TRP A 41 18.44 -3.27 -1.65
N GLU A 42 18.75 -3.03 -0.37
CA GLU A 42 20.11 -2.67 0.06
C GLU A 42 21.14 -3.80 -0.21
N HIS A 43 20.71 -5.06 -0.12
CA HIS A 43 21.59 -6.22 -0.29
C HIS A 43 21.62 -6.76 -1.74
N SER A 44 20.64 -6.40 -2.56
CA SER A 44 20.41 -6.96 -3.90
C SER A 44 19.72 -5.95 -4.82
N GLU A 45 20.44 -5.46 -5.84
CA GLU A 45 19.88 -4.59 -6.89
C GLU A 45 18.92 -5.33 -7.87
N LYS A 46 18.45 -6.53 -7.52
CA LYS A 46 17.63 -7.40 -8.37
C LYS A 46 16.15 -7.36 -8.03
N ILE A 47 15.73 -6.43 -7.19
CA ILE A 47 14.33 -6.29 -6.83
C ILE A 47 13.82 -4.95 -7.33
N ASP A 48 12.54 -4.89 -7.71
CA ASP A 48 11.77 -3.71 -8.07
C ASP A 48 10.70 -3.49 -6.99
N PRO A 49 10.95 -2.58 -6.02
CA PRO A 49 10.03 -2.32 -4.93
C PRO A 49 8.68 -1.79 -5.45
N PRO A 50 7.55 -2.30 -4.93
CA PRO A 50 6.24 -1.71 -5.22
C PRO A 50 6.18 -0.23 -4.86
N SER A 51 5.63 0.60 -5.74
CA SER A 51 5.47 2.03 -5.51
C SER A 51 4.62 2.30 -4.26
N TYR A 52 3.62 1.47 -4.02
CA TYR A 52 2.76 1.55 -2.83
C TYR A 52 2.41 0.18 -2.25
N ILE A 53 2.30 0.14 -0.92
CA ILE A 53 1.73 -0.98 -0.16
C ILE A 53 0.60 -0.41 0.70
N PHE A 54 -0.64 -0.82 0.43
CA PHE A 54 -1.83 -0.41 1.15
C PHE A 54 -2.23 -1.47 2.17
N THR A 55 -2.61 -1.05 3.37
CA THR A 55 -3.06 -1.96 4.43
C THR A 55 -4.30 -1.40 5.11
N THR A 56 -5.25 -2.27 5.48
CA THR A 56 -6.26 -1.89 6.47
C THR A 56 -5.58 -1.78 7.83
N SER A 57 -5.82 -0.70 8.56
CA SER A 57 -5.22 -0.52 9.89
C SER A 57 -6.00 -1.29 10.96
N ASP A 58 -5.25 -1.80 11.95
CA ASP A 58 -5.71 -2.80 12.93
C ASP A 58 -6.10 -2.21 14.28
N ASP A 59 -6.29 -0.90 14.39
CA ASP A 59 -6.63 -0.21 15.65
C ASP A 59 -8.05 -0.59 16.11
N GLY A 60 -8.24 -1.82 16.61
CA GLY A 60 -9.52 -2.39 17.07
C GLY A 60 -10.01 -3.65 16.34
N GLY A 61 -9.25 -4.19 15.39
CA GLY A 61 -9.63 -5.34 14.57
C GLY A 61 -10.38 -4.96 13.28
N VAL A 62 -10.19 -5.75 12.22
CA VAL A 62 -10.77 -5.48 10.91
C VAL A 62 -12.27 -5.81 10.92
N ARG A 63 -13.11 -4.78 10.82
CA ARG A 63 -14.53 -4.94 10.47
C ARG A 63 -14.63 -5.39 9.01
N TRP A 64 -14.72 -6.69 8.79
CA TRP A 64 -14.65 -7.30 7.45
C TRP A 64 -15.72 -6.78 6.48
N ASP A 65 -16.91 -6.45 6.98
CA ASP A 65 -17.98 -5.80 6.21
C ASP A 65 -17.50 -4.46 5.63
N ASN A 66 -16.96 -3.60 6.48
CA ASN A 66 -16.46 -2.29 6.10
C ASN A 66 -15.19 -2.39 5.23
N ALA A 67 -14.32 -3.37 5.49
CA ALA A 67 -13.10 -3.59 4.72
C ALA A 67 -13.42 -3.98 3.27
N VAL A 68 -14.37 -4.88 3.05
CA VAL A 68 -14.77 -5.30 1.69
C VAL A 68 -15.34 -4.13 0.89
N VAL A 69 -16.20 -3.33 1.50
CA VAL A 69 -16.76 -2.13 0.85
C VAL A 69 -15.66 -1.11 0.56
N SER A 70 -14.75 -0.90 1.51
CA SER A 70 -13.62 0.02 1.38
C SER A 70 -12.69 -0.37 0.24
N TRP A 71 -12.31 -1.64 0.13
CA TRP A 71 -11.50 -2.11 -1.00
C TRP A 71 -12.22 -1.96 -2.33
N THR A 72 -13.52 -2.23 -2.38
CA THR A 72 -14.32 -2.05 -3.60
C THR A 72 -14.29 -0.58 -4.05
N VAL A 73 -14.52 0.35 -3.13
CA VAL A 73 -14.45 1.79 -3.42
C VAL A 73 -13.04 2.20 -3.80
N PHE A 74 -12.02 1.72 -3.08
CA PHE A 74 -10.61 2.00 -3.33
C PHE A 74 -10.21 1.60 -4.75
N TYR A 75 -10.42 0.33 -5.13
CA TYR A 75 -10.05 -0.16 -6.45
C TYR A 75 -10.81 0.58 -7.55
N HIS A 76 -12.10 0.83 -7.37
CA HIS A 76 -12.88 1.60 -8.33
C HIS A 76 -12.34 3.03 -8.49
N ARG A 77 -11.99 3.72 -7.40
CA ARG A 77 -11.51 5.11 -7.46
C ARG A 77 -10.11 5.19 -8.06
N ILE A 78 -9.18 4.32 -7.61
CA ILE A 78 -7.80 4.28 -8.11
C ILE A 78 -7.75 3.93 -9.59
N ALA A 79 -8.55 2.96 -10.06
CA ALA A 79 -8.60 2.58 -11.47
C ALA A 79 -9.09 3.70 -12.40
N ASN A 80 -9.81 4.69 -11.87
CA ASN A 80 -10.29 5.85 -12.61
C ASN A 80 -9.32 7.05 -12.56
N LEU A 81 -8.18 6.93 -11.89
CA LEU A 81 -7.14 7.97 -11.90
C LEU A 81 -6.29 7.83 -13.19
N GLN A 82 -6.10 8.94 -13.91
CA GLN A 82 -5.16 8.98 -15.04
C GLN A 82 -3.70 8.84 -14.61
N THR A 83 -3.39 9.21 -13.38
CA THR A 83 -2.05 9.07 -12.77
C THR A 83 -2.19 8.94 -11.27
N ILE A 84 -1.53 7.93 -10.69
CA ILE A 84 -1.55 7.68 -9.25
C ILE A 84 -0.46 8.54 -8.61
N LYS A 85 -0.88 9.61 -7.92
CA LYS A 85 0.00 10.51 -7.16
C LYS A 85 -0.42 10.49 -5.70
N LYS A 86 0.52 10.80 -4.79
CA LYS A 86 0.28 10.85 -3.34
C LYS A 86 -1.01 11.61 -2.98
N GLY A 87 -1.23 12.79 -3.54
CA GLY A 87 -2.44 13.60 -3.28
C GLY A 87 -3.72 12.85 -3.61
N HIS A 88 -3.83 12.29 -4.82
CA HIS A 88 -5.01 11.53 -5.24
C HIS A 88 -5.23 10.27 -4.39
N VAL A 89 -4.14 9.59 -4.01
CA VAL A 89 -4.22 8.42 -3.12
C VAL A 89 -4.77 8.82 -1.75
N GLN A 90 -4.28 9.94 -1.20
CA GLN A 90 -4.75 10.48 0.07
C GLN A 90 -6.23 10.86 0.00
N ASP A 91 -6.65 11.56 -1.06
CA ASP A 91 -8.05 11.95 -1.26
C ASP A 91 -8.98 10.73 -1.27
N VAL A 92 -8.60 9.66 -1.96
CA VAL A 92 -9.40 8.42 -2.02
C VAL A 92 -9.48 7.74 -0.65
N ILE A 93 -8.37 7.69 0.10
CA ILE A 93 -8.34 7.08 1.43
C ILE A 93 -9.14 7.90 2.44
N ASP A 94 -9.02 9.23 2.39
CA ASP A 94 -9.76 10.15 3.26
C ASP A 94 -11.26 10.09 2.98
N ASP A 95 -11.68 9.97 1.71
CA ASP A 95 -13.08 9.75 1.33
C ASP A 95 -13.62 8.44 1.92
N ILE A 96 -12.86 7.34 1.80
CA ILE A 96 -13.23 6.03 2.36
C ILE A 96 -13.40 6.12 3.88
N LYS A 97 -12.48 6.81 4.56
CA LYS A 97 -12.57 7.05 6.00
C LYS A 97 -13.83 7.83 6.35
N GLN A 98 -14.14 8.91 5.62
CA GLN A 98 -15.32 9.73 5.88
C GLN A 98 -16.64 8.98 5.63
N CYS A 99 -16.70 8.11 4.62
CA CYS A 99 -17.94 7.43 4.24
C CYS A 99 -18.17 6.09 4.94
N ILE A 100 -17.11 5.32 5.21
CA ILE A 100 -17.19 3.91 5.66
C ILE A 100 -16.54 3.72 7.04
N ASP A 101 -15.92 4.76 7.58
CA ASP A 101 -15.19 4.73 8.86
C ASP A 101 -14.06 3.68 8.89
N THR A 102 -13.48 3.38 7.72
CA THR A 102 -12.35 2.45 7.61
C THR A 102 -11.07 3.24 7.46
N ASN A 103 -10.10 2.94 8.32
CA ASN A 103 -8.78 3.52 8.27
C ASN A 103 -7.88 2.66 7.36
N ILE A 104 -7.51 3.20 6.20
CA ILE A 104 -6.50 2.62 5.32
C ILE A 104 -5.18 3.37 5.54
N SER A 105 -4.11 2.63 5.75
CA SER A 105 -2.75 3.16 5.78
C SER A 105 -1.98 2.71 4.54
N TYR A 106 -0.91 3.43 4.21
CA TYR A 106 -0.06 3.05 3.09
C TYR A 106 1.41 3.38 3.33
N PHE A 107 2.25 2.57 2.70
CA PHE A 107 3.68 2.77 2.57
C PHE A 107 3.96 3.17 1.13
N ARG A 108 4.70 4.25 0.91
CA ARG A 108 5.11 4.71 -0.42
C ARG A 108 6.62 4.61 -0.56
N TRP A 109 7.09 3.92 -1.59
CA TRP A 109 8.53 3.84 -1.87
C TRP A 109 9.10 5.22 -2.20
N ASP A 110 10.22 5.57 -1.59
CA ASP A 110 11.03 6.74 -1.91
C ASP A 110 12.37 6.27 -2.47
N SER A 111 12.51 6.28 -3.80
CA SER A 111 13.72 5.84 -4.49
C SER A 111 14.96 6.68 -4.13
N THR A 112 14.79 7.90 -3.63
CA THR A 112 15.92 8.75 -3.20
C THR A 112 16.48 8.27 -1.86
N LYS A 113 15.60 7.77 -0.98
CA LYS A 113 15.96 7.26 0.34
C LYS A 113 16.17 5.74 0.34
N SER A 114 15.79 5.06 -0.74
CA SER A 114 15.74 3.59 -0.81
C SER A 114 14.95 2.98 0.35
N ASP A 115 13.84 3.65 0.72
CA ASP A 115 13.03 3.25 1.87
C ASP A 115 11.56 3.64 1.68
N TYR A 116 10.68 3.05 2.50
CA TYR A 116 9.26 3.33 2.52
C TYR A 116 8.90 4.47 3.48
N LEU A 117 8.08 5.40 3.00
CA LEU A 117 7.45 6.43 3.83
C LEU A 117 6.05 5.97 4.23
N TYR A 118 5.75 6.04 5.53
CA TYR A 118 4.46 5.60 6.09
C TYR A 118 3.45 6.75 6.21
N TYR A 119 2.21 6.47 5.82
CA TYR A 119 1.09 7.41 5.85
C TYR A 119 -0.19 6.73 6.37
N ARG A 120 -1.05 7.51 7.05
CA ARG A 120 -2.38 7.09 7.53
C ARG A 120 -3.41 8.15 7.15
N SER A 121 -4.68 7.76 7.05
CA SER A 121 -5.79 8.70 7.13
C SER A 121 -5.65 9.54 8.42
N ASP A 122 -5.88 10.86 8.32
CA ASP A 122 -5.78 11.88 9.39
C ASP A 122 -4.39 12.46 9.74
N ASN A 123 -3.27 11.94 9.21
CA ASN A 123 -1.92 12.40 9.60
C ASN A 123 -1.26 13.44 8.68
N ASP A 124 -1.93 13.91 7.61
CA ASP A 124 -1.32 14.82 6.61
C ASP A 124 -2.10 16.12 6.40
N LYS A 125 -2.92 16.54 7.38
CA LYS A 125 -3.42 17.92 7.46
C LYS A 125 -2.42 18.84 8.19
N MET A 126 -1.26 19.09 7.58
CA MET A 126 -0.43 20.27 7.89
C MET A 126 0.17 20.86 6.63
#